data_AF-A0A661U2S6-F1
#
_entry.id   AF-A0A661U2S6-F1
#
_cell.length_a   1.000
_cell.length_b   1.000
_cell.length_c   1.000
_cell.angle_alpha   90.00
_cell.angle_beta   90.00
_cell.angle_gamma   90.00
#
_symmetry.space_group_name_H-M   'P 1'
#
loop_
_entity.id
_entity.type
_entity.pdbx_description
1 polymer ?
#
loop_
_entity_poly.entity_id
_entity_poly.type
_entity_poly.pdbx_seq_one_letter_code
_entity_poly.pdbx_strand_id
1 'polypeptide(L)'
;KDNPYRHYCPIIHFRTILKTIIEVFKSQNIINTDLIFSVLEGQNLSPDRPFKGKSEEYKIRMTLGILEIEGLIKWTGSKRPIEYKLNISIDEIEKWVEENLQNY
;
A
#
# COMPACT_ATOMS: atom_id res chain seq x y z
N LYS A 1 -9.12 -30.34 -12.33
CA LYS A 1 -9.77 -29.08 -11.90
C LYS A 1 -8.82 -28.41 -10.92
N ASP A 2 -8.10 -27.37 -11.34
CA ASP A 2 -7.29 -26.56 -10.43
C ASP A 2 -8.18 -25.81 -9.45
N ASN A 3 -7.75 -25.75 -8.19
CA ASN A 3 -8.46 -25.02 -7.15
C ASN A 3 -8.30 -23.51 -7.43
N PRO A 4 -9.36 -22.76 -7.76
CA PRO A 4 -9.26 -21.34 -8.14
C PRO A 4 -8.74 -20.44 -7.01
N TYR A 5 -8.70 -20.95 -5.78
CA TYR A 5 -8.19 -20.26 -4.60
C TYR A 5 -6.72 -20.54 -4.30
N ARG A 6 -6.07 -21.52 -4.97
CA ARG A 6 -4.67 -21.90 -4.69
C ARG A 6 -3.64 -20.84 -5.06
N HIS A 7 -4.01 -19.87 -5.91
CA HIS A 7 -3.13 -18.81 -6.40
C HIS A 7 -3.43 -17.43 -5.79
N TYR A 8 -4.43 -17.35 -4.90
CA TYR A 8 -4.78 -16.10 -4.24
C TYR A 8 -4.06 -16.00 -2.91
N CYS A 9 -3.01 -15.17 -2.87
CA CYS A 9 -2.33 -14.84 -1.64
C CYS A 9 -2.66 -13.37 -1.28
N PRO A 10 -3.69 -13.12 -0.45
CA PRO A 10 -4.06 -11.77 -0.03
C PRO A 10 -2.88 -10.97 0.53
N ILE A 11 -1.93 -11.66 1.16
CA ILE A 11 -0.74 -11.02 1.73
C ILE A 11 0.25 -10.54 0.66
N ILE A 12 0.37 -11.23 -0.48
CA ILE A 12 1.20 -10.74 -1.60
C ILE A 12 0.61 -9.44 -2.15
N HIS A 13 -0.71 -9.35 -2.24
CA HIS A 13 -1.41 -8.14 -2.71
C HIS A 13 -1.12 -6.97 -1.78
N PHE A 14 -1.33 -7.20 -0.49
CA PHE A 14 -1.07 -6.21 0.55
C PHE A 14 0.40 -5.78 0.53
N ARG A 15 1.33 -6.74 0.46
CA ARG A 15 2.77 -6.47 0.39
C ARG A 15 3.17 -5.62 -0.82
N THR A 16 2.60 -5.88 -1.99
CA THR A 16 2.88 -5.07 -3.19
C THR A 16 2.39 -3.63 -3.02
N ILE A 17 1.17 -3.44 -2.52
CA ILE A 17 0.61 -2.10 -2.28
C ILE A 17 1.42 -1.36 -1.21
N LEU A 18 1.74 -2.03 -0.11
CA LEU A 18 2.54 -1.48 0.99
C LEU A 18 3.93 -1.04 0.53
N LYS A 19 4.63 -1.90 -0.22
CA LYS A 19 5.94 -1.55 -0.82
C LYS A 19 5.83 -0.37 -1.78
N THR A 20 4.77 -0.32 -2.58
CA THR A 20 4.52 0.79 -3.50
C THR A 20 4.35 2.10 -2.75
N ILE A 21 3.60 2.11 -1.65
CA ILE A 21 3.41 3.30 -0.79
C ILE A 21 4.76 3.80 -0.24
N ILE A 22 5.59 2.89 0.27
CA ILE A 22 6.91 3.24 0.82
C ILE A 22 7.81 3.81 -0.27
N GLU A 23 7.83 3.19 -1.45
CA GLU A 23 8.65 3.67 -2.57
C GLU A 23 8.21 5.06 -3.04
N VAL A 24 6.90 5.33 -3.06
CA VAL A 24 6.40 6.68 -3.36
C VAL A 24 6.85 7.68 -2.29
N PHE A 25 6.84 7.32 -1.01
CA PHE A 25 7.33 8.20 0.06
C PHE A 25 8.81 8.53 -0.03
N LYS A 26 9.64 7.68 -0.64
CA LYS A 26 11.07 8.00 -0.88
C LYS A 26 11.28 9.18 -1.83
N SER A 27 10.30 9.44 -2.71
CA SER A 27 10.36 10.52 -3.69
C SER A 27 9.40 11.68 -3.39
N GLN A 28 8.39 11.47 -2.56
CA GLN A 28 7.34 12.45 -2.26
C GLN A 28 7.03 12.53 -0.76
N ASN A 29 6.99 13.75 -0.22
CA ASN A 29 6.70 13.96 1.20
C ASN A 29 5.22 13.83 1.58
N ILE A 30 4.32 13.97 0.59
CA ILE A 30 2.87 13.90 0.75
C ILE A 30 2.34 12.97 -0.34
N ILE A 31 1.47 12.04 0.04
CA ILE A 31 0.82 11.10 -0.87
C ILE A 31 -0.69 11.10 -0.68
N ASN A 32 -1.42 10.57 -1.65
CA ASN A 32 -2.85 10.32 -1.55
C ASN A 32 -3.22 9.04 -2.32
N THR A 33 -4.48 8.62 -2.21
CA THR A 33 -4.96 7.39 -2.87
C THR A 33 -4.81 7.45 -4.39
N ASP A 34 -5.07 8.60 -5.03
CA ASP A 34 -5.04 8.74 -6.48
C ASP A 34 -3.61 8.58 -7.03
N LEU A 35 -2.62 9.10 -6.31
CA LEU A 35 -1.21 8.92 -6.63
C LEU A 35 -0.78 7.45 -6.55
N ILE A 36 -1.15 6.75 -5.48
CA ILE A 36 -0.80 5.33 -5.35
C ILE A 36 -1.53 4.50 -6.41
N PHE A 37 -2.78 4.85 -6.70
CA PHE A 37 -3.57 4.23 -7.76
C PHE A 37 -2.88 4.34 -9.12
N SER A 38 -2.42 5.54 -9.49
CA SER A 38 -1.77 5.76 -10.78
C SER A 38 -0.44 5.01 -10.90
N VAL A 39 0.31 4.87 -9.80
CA VAL A 39 1.55 4.06 -9.79
C VAL A 39 1.25 2.57 -9.99
N LEU A 40 0.18 2.06 -9.38
CA LEU A 40 -0.23 0.65 -9.51
C LEU A 40 -0.89 0.33 -10.87
N GLU A 41 -1.34 1.34 -11.61
CA GLU A 41 -1.97 1.15 -12.91
C GLU A 41 -0.98 0.51 -13.89
N GLY A 42 -1.38 -0.62 -14.50
CA GLY A 42 -0.51 -1.41 -15.38
C GLY A 42 0.47 -2.34 -14.65
N GLN A 43 0.52 -2.34 -13.31
CA GLN A 43 1.36 -3.26 -12.54
C GLN A 43 0.61 -4.54 -12.13
N ASN A 44 1.37 -5.58 -11.79
CA ASN A 44 0.84 -6.80 -11.19
C ASN A 44 0.84 -6.70 -9.66
N LEU A 45 -0.30 -6.99 -9.01
CA LEU A 45 -0.40 -7.05 -7.55
C LEU A 45 0.11 -8.38 -6.98
N SER A 46 0.08 -9.45 -7.78
CA SER A 46 0.67 -10.75 -7.49
C SER A 46 1.07 -11.44 -8.80
N PRO A 47 1.82 -12.57 -8.76
CA PRO A 47 2.03 -13.38 -9.95
C PRO A 47 0.69 -13.64 -10.66
N ASP A 48 0.66 -13.31 -11.95
CA ASP A 48 -0.49 -13.47 -12.85
C ASP A 48 -1.76 -12.69 -12.49
N ARG A 49 -1.67 -11.67 -11.63
CA ARG A 49 -2.82 -10.81 -11.31
C ARG A 49 -2.51 -9.32 -11.49
N PRO A 50 -2.92 -8.72 -12.62
CA PRO A 50 -2.81 -7.29 -12.83
C PRO A 50 -3.69 -6.52 -11.86
N PHE A 51 -3.29 -5.27 -11.58
CA PHE A 51 -4.14 -4.28 -10.96
C PHE A 51 -5.39 -4.06 -11.82
N LYS A 52 -6.57 -4.23 -11.21
CA LYS A 52 -7.87 -4.19 -11.93
C LYS A 52 -8.53 -2.80 -11.90
N GLY A 53 -7.75 -1.76 -11.64
CA GLY A 53 -8.27 -0.39 -11.54
C GLY A 53 -9.15 -0.21 -10.30
N LYS A 54 -10.30 0.44 -10.49
CA LYS A 54 -11.17 0.95 -9.41
C LYS A 54 -11.59 -0.09 -8.37
N SER A 55 -11.73 -1.37 -8.76
CA SER A 55 -12.08 -2.44 -7.82
C SER A 55 -11.00 -2.70 -6.76
N GLU A 56 -9.77 -2.24 -6.96
CA GLU A 56 -8.63 -2.44 -6.06
C GLU A 56 -8.36 -1.19 -5.18
N GLU A 57 -9.05 -0.07 -5.43
CA GLU A 57 -8.86 1.21 -4.72
C GLU A 57 -9.06 1.08 -3.20
N TYR A 58 -10.03 0.27 -2.77
CA TYR A 58 -10.28 0.04 -1.35
C TYR A 58 -9.07 -0.57 -0.65
N LYS A 59 -8.25 -1.38 -1.33
CA LYS A 59 -7.05 -1.99 -0.74
C LYS A 59 -5.96 -0.97 -0.48
N ILE A 60 -5.84 0.03 -1.35
CA ILE A 60 -4.94 1.19 -1.16
C ILE A 60 -5.38 1.95 0.08
N ARG A 61 -6.67 2.30 0.16
CA ARG A 61 -7.25 3.02 1.32
C ARG A 61 -7.07 2.24 2.62
N MET A 62 -7.31 0.92 2.61
CA MET A 62 -7.08 0.05 3.77
C MET A 62 -5.61 0.03 4.20
N THR A 63 -4.69 -0.04 3.25
CA THR A 63 -3.24 -0.04 3.56
C THR A 63 -2.81 1.28 4.17
N LEU A 64 -3.26 2.42 3.63
CA LEU A 64 -3.04 3.74 4.22
C LEU A 64 -3.64 3.85 5.63
N GLY A 65 -4.86 3.34 5.82
CA GLY A 65 -5.50 3.32 7.14
C GLY A 65 -4.75 2.50 8.18
N ILE A 66 -4.19 1.34 7.80
CA ILE A 66 -3.33 0.54 8.69
C ILE A 66 -2.09 1.35 9.08
N LEU A 67 -1.38 1.92 8.11
CA LEU A 67 -0.18 2.73 8.38
C LEU A 67 -0.47 3.93 9.29
N GLU A 68 -1.66 4.53 9.17
CA GLU A 68 -2.09 5.63 10.04
C GLU A 68 -2.42 5.16 11.45
N ILE A 69 -3.13 4.04 11.61
CA ILE A 69 -3.45 3.45 12.92
C ILE A 69 -2.16 3.06 13.67
N GLU A 70 -1.18 2.52 12.95
CA GLU A 70 0.15 2.17 13.47
C GLU A 70 1.03 3.41 13.75
N GLY A 71 0.54 4.62 13.45
CA GLY A 71 1.26 5.87 13.72
C GLY A 71 2.47 6.13 12.82
N LEU A 72 2.60 5.38 11.71
CA LEU A 72 3.72 5.47 10.78
C LEU A 72 3.55 6.66 9.82
N ILE A 73 2.31 6.90 9.40
CA ILE A 73 1.89 8.06 8.63
C ILE A 73 0.81 8.82 9.39
N LYS A 74 0.55 10.07 8.98
CA LYS A 74 -0.54 10.87 9.53
C LYS A 74 -1.27 11.63 8.44
N TRP A 75 -2.58 11.72 8.57
CA TRP A 75 -3.41 12.60 7.77
C TRP A 75 -2.94 14.06 7.92
N THR A 76 -2.86 14.79 6.81
CA THR A 76 -2.44 16.20 6.79
C THR A 76 -3.56 17.16 7.20
N GLY A 77 -4.81 16.69 7.27
CA GLY A 77 -6.01 17.53 7.41
C GLY A 77 -6.72 17.84 6.09
N SER A 78 -6.11 17.50 4.94
CA SER A 78 -6.73 17.71 3.63
C SER A 78 -7.93 16.78 3.41
N LYS A 79 -9.08 17.32 2.98
CA LYS A 79 -10.32 16.55 2.86
C LYS A 79 -10.52 15.93 1.48
N ARG A 80 -9.99 16.56 0.42
CA ARG A 80 -10.16 16.14 -0.99
C ARG A 80 -8.99 16.65 -1.85
N PRO A 81 -8.02 15.81 -2.24
CA PRO A 81 -7.88 14.41 -1.81
C PRO A 81 -7.51 14.29 -0.33
N ILE A 82 -7.78 13.13 0.29
CA ILE A 82 -7.22 12.81 1.61
C ILE A 82 -5.73 12.56 1.41
N GLU A 83 -4.91 13.29 2.15
CA GLU A 83 -3.45 13.30 2.00
C GLU A 83 -2.75 12.84 3.27
N TYR A 84 -1.68 12.10 3.10
CA TYR A 84 -0.88 11.56 4.18
C TYR A 84 0.56 12.00 4.05
N LYS A 85 1.22 12.19 5.19
CA LYS A 85 2.67 12.38 5.27
C LYS A 85 3.28 11.40 6.27
N LEU A 86 4.57 11.17 6.14
CA LEU A 86 5.35 10.43 7.12
C LEU A 86 5.21 11.07 8.51
N ASN A 87 4.97 10.24 9.53
CA ASN A 87 5.00 10.63 10.92
C ASN A 87 6.34 10.27 11.59
N ILE A 88 6.99 9.22 11.09
CA ILE A 88 8.32 8.75 11.48
C ILE A 88 9.26 8.75 10.26
N SER A 89 10.54 8.40 10.44
CA SER A 89 11.48 8.34 9.31
C SER A 89 11.17 7.18 8.35
N ILE A 90 11.60 7.30 7.09
CA ILE A 90 11.38 6.24 6.08
C ILE A 90 12.05 4.91 6.49
N ASP A 91 13.26 5.00 7.07
CA ASP A 91 14.02 3.84 7.54
C ASP A 91 13.27 3.07 8.64
N GLU A 92 12.59 3.78 9.54
CA GLU A 92 11.76 3.16 10.59
C GLU A 92 10.54 2.45 10.02
N ILE A 93 9.92 3.00 8.96
CA ILE A 93 8.80 2.33 8.27
C ILE A 93 9.28 1.08 7.55
N GLU A 94 10.42 1.15 6.85
CA GLU A 94 10.99 -0.02 6.18
C GLU A 94 11.27 -1.15 7.17
N LYS A 95 11.87 -0.82 8.32
CA LYS A 95 12.08 -1.77 9.41
C LYS A 95 10.77 -2.36 9.93
N TRP A 96 9.76 -1.53 10.19
CA TRP A 96 8.45 -2.01 10.64
C TRP A 96 7.82 -2.99 9.63
N VAL A 97 7.96 -2.70 8.33
CA VAL A 97 7.46 -3.58 7.26
C VAL A 97 8.19 -4.91 7.23
N GLU A 98 9.52 -4.92 7.39
CA GLU A 98 10.29 -6.16 7.43
C GLU A 98 9.90 -7.04 8.62
N GLU A 99 9.76 -6.45 9.81
CA GLU A 99 9.39 -7.17 11.03
C GLU A 99 7.96 -7.75 10.95
N ASN A 100 7.01 -7.00 10.39
CA ASN A 100 5.61 -7.43 10.33
C ASN A 100 5.29 -8.36 9.14
N LEU A 101 6.05 -8.28 8.05
CA LEU A 101 5.89 -9.18 6.91
C LEU A 101 6.69 -10.49 7.02
N GLN A 102 7.63 -10.62 7.96
CA GLN A 102 8.32 -11.90 8.22
C GLN A 102 7.48 -12.90 9.02
N ASN A 103 6.42 -12.45 9.69
CA ASN A 103 5.56 -13.29 10.53
C ASN A 103 4.44 -14.03 9.76
N TYR A 104 4.47 -14.02 8.43
CA TYR A 104 3.46 -14.60 7.55
C TYR A 104 4.05 -15.16 6.24
#